data_AF-A0A3D3EZW0-F1
#
_entry.id   AF-A0A3D3EZW0-F1
#
_cell.length_a   1.000
_cell.length_b   1.000
_cell.length_c   1.000
_cell.angle_alpha   90.00
_cell.angle_beta   90.00
_cell.angle_gamma   90.00
#
_symmetry.space_group_name_H-M   'P 1'
#
loop_
_entity.id
_entity.type
_entity.pdbx_description
1 polymer ?
#
loop_
_entity_poly.entity_id
_entity_poly.type
_entity_poly.pdbx_seq_one_letter_code
_entity_poly.pdbx_strand_id
1 'polypeptide(L)'
;MKRKVRKAVKYSELTKRMVIYDIVSEGISIASACMQNGIDEVYMVREWVREYMKKRDMLRIPRTLTKRKNAPMVLIHGPINRQFERYEEVIMYQESLIEALYSEADEETKKNC
;
A
#
# COMPACT_ATOMS: atom_id res chain seq x y z
N MET A 1 -5.55 -38.78 2.64
CA MET A 1 -4.81 -37.50 2.47
C MET A 1 -4.59 -36.86 3.83
N LYS A 2 -3.36 -36.84 4.35
CA LYS A 2 -3.03 -36.09 5.57
C LYS A 2 -3.24 -34.60 5.28
N ARG A 3 -4.18 -33.94 5.95
CA ARG A 3 -4.35 -32.48 5.87
C ARG A 3 -3.04 -31.87 6.38
N LYS A 4 -2.22 -31.29 5.48
CA LYS A 4 -1.10 -30.44 5.89
C LYS A 4 -1.70 -29.33 6.75
N VAL A 5 -1.38 -29.32 8.04
CA VAL A 5 -1.70 -28.22 8.95
C VAL A 5 -0.95 -27.02 8.39
N ARG A 6 -1.64 -26.18 7.61
CA ARG A 6 -1.06 -24.96 7.07
C ARG A 6 -0.93 -24.01 8.26
N LYS A 7 0.32 -23.65 8.58
CA LYS A 7 0.61 -22.64 9.60
C LYS A 7 -0.09 -21.37 9.15
N ALA A 8 -1.04 -20.86 9.93
CA ALA A 8 -1.75 -19.64 9.59
C ALA A 8 -0.74 -18.48 9.58
N VAL A 9 -0.27 -18.10 8.40
CA VAL A 9 0.66 -16.97 8.24
C VAL A 9 -0.18 -15.70 8.32
N LYS A 10 0.05 -14.91 9.37
CA LYS A 10 -0.61 -13.60 9.52
C LYS A 10 0.24 -12.55 8.82
N TYR A 11 -0.27 -12.01 7.71
CA TYR A 11 0.34 -10.89 7.00
C TYR A 11 -0.08 -9.56 7.61
N SER A 12 0.82 -8.58 7.60
CA SER A 12 0.53 -7.22 8.03
C SER A 12 -0.52 -6.57 7.12
N GLU A 13 -1.29 -5.61 7.65
CA GLU A 13 -2.26 -4.86 6.85
C GLU A 13 -1.58 -4.04 5.73
N LEU A 14 -0.35 -3.57 5.97
CA LEU A 14 0.46 -2.89 4.96
C LEU A 14 0.75 -3.82 3.77
N THR A 15 1.20 -5.04 4.05
CA THR A 15 1.48 -6.06 3.02
C THR A 15 0.21 -6.37 2.22
N LYS A 16 -0.93 -6.51 2.88
CA LYS A 16 -2.21 -6.75 2.19
C LYS A 16 -2.55 -5.60 1.24
N ARG A 17 -2.42 -4.35 1.70
CA ARG A 17 -2.71 -3.15 0.90
C ARG A 17 -1.78 -3.07 -0.33
N MET A 18 -0.49 -3.29 -0.15
CA MET A 18 0.48 -3.30 -1.25
C MET A 18 0.14 -4.35 -2.31
N VAL A 19 -0.08 -5.60 -1.89
CA VAL A 19 -0.42 -6.69 -2.81
C VAL A 19 -1.72 -6.41 -3.58
N ILE A 20 -2.74 -5.87 -2.91
CA ILE A 20 -3.99 -5.49 -3.57
C ILE A 20 -3.75 -4.36 -4.58
N TYR A 21 -2.94 -3.35 -4.23
CA TYR A 21 -2.60 -2.24 -5.12
C TYR A 21 -1.89 -2.74 -6.39
N ASP A 22 -0.88 -3.60 -6.24
CA ASP A 22 -0.15 -4.20 -7.36
C ASP A 22 -1.10 -4.93 -8.32
N ILE A 23 -2.07 -5.66 -7.77
CA ILE A 23 -3.01 -6.44 -8.57
C ILE A 23 -4.07 -5.54 -9.23
N VAL A 24 -4.65 -4.60 -8.49
CA VAL A 24 -5.83 -3.85 -8.93
C VAL A 24 -5.46 -2.58 -9.71
N SER A 25 -4.41 -1.88 -9.28
CA SER A 25 -3.97 -0.61 -9.87
C SER A 25 -2.93 -0.84 -10.96
N GLU A 26 -1.91 -1.67 -10.69
CA GLU A 26 -0.83 -1.92 -11.66
C GLU A 26 -1.18 -3.05 -12.65
N GLY A 27 -2.24 -3.82 -12.36
CA GLY A 27 -2.71 -4.93 -13.20
C GLY A 27 -1.78 -6.13 -13.21
N ILE A 28 -0.97 -6.29 -12.16
CA ILE A 28 -0.10 -7.44 -11.98
C ILE A 28 -0.96 -8.68 -11.73
N SER A 29 -0.56 -9.81 -12.30
CA SER A 29 -1.27 -11.07 -12.06
C SER A 29 -1.16 -11.47 -10.59
N ILE A 30 -2.21 -12.07 -10.02
CA ILE A 30 -2.19 -12.54 -8.63
C ILE A 30 -0.99 -13.48 -8.37
N ALA A 31 -0.67 -14.35 -9.33
CA ALA A 31 0.47 -15.26 -9.23
C ALA A 31 1.81 -14.52 -9.17
N SER A 32 1.97 -13.49 -10.01
CA SER A 32 3.17 -12.64 -10.01
C SER A 32 3.32 -11.87 -8.71
N ALA A 33 2.23 -11.27 -8.20
CA ALA A 33 2.24 -10.56 -6.92
C ALA A 33 2.57 -11.49 -5.75
N CYS A 34 2.04 -12.73 -5.76
CA CYS A 34 2.37 -13.75 -4.76
C CYS A 34 3.86 -14.13 -4.81
N MET A 35 4.41 -14.34 -6.00
CA MET A 35 5.82 -14.68 -6.18
C MET A 35 6.75 -13.54 -5.71
N GLN A 36 6.42 -12.29 -6.04
CA GLN A 36 7.21 -11.11 -5.63
C GLN A 36 7.22 -10.91 -4.11
N ASN A 37 6.11 -11.21 -3.43
CA ASN A 37 5.94 -10.99 -2.00
C ASN A 37 6.17 -12.26 -1.15
N GLY A 38 6.63 -13.36 -1.74
CA GLY A 38 6.87 -14.63 -1.02
C GLY A 38 5.61 -15.22 -0.39
N ILE A 39 4.45 -15.10 -1.05
CA ILE A 39 3.16 -15.60 -0.56
C ILE A 39 2.84 -16.93 -1.24
N ASP A 40 2.84 -18.02 -0.47
CA ASP A 40 2.51 -19.35 -1.00
C ASP A 40 1.00 -19.55 -1.19
N GLU A 41 0.18 -18.88 -0.38
CA GLU A 41 -1.27 -19.07 -0.35
C GLU A 41 -2.01 -18.14 -1.32
N VAL A 42 -1.92 -18.43 -2.63
CA VAL A 42 -2.57 -17.65 -3.70
C VAL A 42 -4.08 -17.44 -3.47
N TYR A 43 -4.77 -18.44 -2.90
CA TYR A 43 -6.21 -18.34 -2.61
C TYR A 43 -6.53 -17.23 -1.60
N MET A 44 -5.68 -17.03 -0.59
CA MET A 44 -5.87 -15.97 0.40
C MET A 44 -5.78 -14.59 -0.26
N VAL A 45 -4.84 -14.39 -1.19
CA VAL A 45 -4.72 -13.15 -1.96
C VAL A 45 -5.94 -12.92 -2.85
N ARG A 46 -6.53 -13.97 -3.41
CA ARG A 46 -7.80 -13.87 -4.17
C ARG A 46 -8.94 -13.34 -3.30
N GLU A 47 -9.06 -13.81 -2.07
CA GLU A 47 -10.08 -13.31 -1.15
C GLU A 47 -9.85 -11.85 -0.77
N TRP A 48 -8.60 -11.43 -0.54
CA TRP A 48 -8.26 -10.02 -0.27
C TRP A 48 -8.69 -9.10 -1.41
N VAL A 49 -8.36 -9.49 -2.65
CA VAL A 49 -8.73 -8.73 -3.84
C VAL A 49 -10.25 -8.71 -4.03
N ARG A 50 -10.94 -9.84 -3.81
CA ARG A 50 -12.41 -9.90 -3.89
C ARG A 50 -13.08 -8.98 -2.88
N GLU A 51 -12.66 -9.02 -1.62
CA GLU A 51 -13.20 -8.17 -0.56
C GLU A 51 -12.98 -6.68 -0.87
N TYR A 52 -11.81 -6.33 -1.37
CA TYR A 52 -11.49 -4.97 -1.81
C TYR A 52 -12.39 -4.51 -2.96
N MET A 53 -12.58 -5.34 -3.99
CA MET A 53 -13.44 -5.04 -5.12
C MET A 53 -14.90 -4.89 -4.69
N LYS A 54 -15.39 -5.79 -3.82
CA LYS A 54 -16.77 -5.74 -3.30
C LYS A 54 -17.05 -4.45 -2.53
N LYS A 55 -16.12 -4.02 -1.69
CA LYS A 55 -16.24 -2.75 -0.92
C LYS A 55 -16.32 -1.51 -1.82
N ARG A 56 -15.90 -1.60 -3.07
CA ARG A 56 -15.83 -0.49 -4.03
C ARG A 56 -16.75 -0.68 -5.23
N ASP A 57 -17.67 -1.64 -5.15
CA ASP A 57 -18.60 -1.98 -6.23
C ASP A 57 -17.93 -2.21 -7.59
N MET A 58 -16.75 -2.84 -7.57
CA MET A 58 -15.97 -3.11 -8.76
C MET A 58 -16.34 -4.48 -9.33
N LEU A 59 -16.93 -4.51 -10.54
CA LEU A 59 -17.27 -5.75 -11.24
C LEU A 59 -16.05 -6.45 -11.86
N ARG A 60 -14.98 -5.70 -12.16
CA ARG A 60 -13.77 -6.22 -12.81
C ARG A 60 -12.55 -5.44 -12.35
N ILE A 61 -11.43 -6.13 -12.18
CA ILE A 61 -10.13 -5.49 -12.00
C ILE A 61 -9.85 -4.64 -13.25
N PRO A 62 -9.55 -3.34 -13.11
CA PRO A 62 -9.11 -2.51 -14.21
C PRO A 62 -7.90 -3.19 -14.84
N ARG A 63 -8.07 -3.66 -16.08
CA ARG A 63 -6.89 -4.05 -16.85
C ARG A 63 -6.19 -2.75 -17.14
N THR A 64 -5.09 -2.45 -16.47
CA THR A 64 -4.10 -1.54 -17.05
C THR A 64 -3.90 -2.06 -18.46
N LEU A 65 -4.14 -1.18 -19.44
CA LEU A 65 -3.79 -1.45 -20.82
C LEU A 65 -2.38 -2.02 -20.74
N THR A 66 -2.21 -3.28 -21.13
CA THR A 66 -0.89 -3.89 -21.31
C THR A 66 -0.05 -2.79 -21.91
N LYS A 67 1.08 -2.42 -21.28
CA LYS A 67 2.05 -1.46 -21.85
C LYS A 67 2.41 -1.99 -23.24
N ARG A 68 1.57 -1.69 -24.24
CA ARG A 68 1.72 -2.17 -25.60
C ARG A 68 3.00 -1.49 -26.02
N LYS A 69 3.95 -2.26 -26.52
CA LYS A 69 5.24 -1.77 -27.04
C LYS A 69 5.12 -0.50 -27.90
N ASN A 70 3.93 -0.26 -28.50
CA ASN A 70 3.62 0.84 -29.40
C ASN A 70 2.37 1.68 -29.02
N ALA A 71 1.78 1.52 -27.82
CA ALA A 71 0.76 2.50 -27.40
C ALA A 71 1.50 3.78 -26.96
N PRO A 72 1.04 4.98 -27.33
CA PRO A 72 1.59 6.21 -26.76
C PRO A 72 1.53 6.03 -25.25
N MET A 73 2.70 6.13 -24.62
CA MET A 73 2.83 6.13 -23.19
C MET A 73 2.06 7.37 -22.72
N VAL A 74 0.76 7.21 -22.48
CA VAL A 74 0.02 8.17 -21.68
C VAL A 74 0.72 8.05 -20.34
N LEU A 75 1.59 9.01 -20.06
CA LEU A 75 2.03 9.32 -18.72
C LEU A 75 0.77 9.71 -17.96
N ILE A 76 -0.03 8.72 -17.61
CA ILE A 76 -0.66 8.72 -16.32
C ILE A 76 0.54 8.63 -15.40
N HIS A 77 1.16 9.79 -15.10
CA HIS A 77 1.96 9.93 -13.89
C HIS A 77 1.22 9.14 -12.83
N GLY A 78 1.83 8.26 -12.04
CA GLY A 78 1.11 7.78 -10.86
C GLY A 78 0.75 9.03 -10.05
N PRO A 79 -0.47 9.62 -10.14
CA PRO A 79 -0.45 11.08 -10.27
C PRO A 79 -0.77 11.78 -8.97
N ILE A 80 -1.43 11.09 -8.04
CA ILE A 80 -2.03 11.73 -6.87
C ILE A 80 -1.65 10.99 -5.58
N ASN A 81 -1.84 9.67 -5.50
CA ASN A 81 -1.58 8.94 -4.25
C ASN A 81 -0.12 8.98 -3.81
N ARG A 82 0.84 8.83 -4.72
CA ARG A 82 2.26 8.90 -4.35
C ARG A 82 2.70 10.31 -3.96
N GLN A 83 2.02 11.34 -4.49
CA GLN A 83 2.22 12.71 -4.04
C GLN A 83 1.59 12.93 -2.67
N PHE A 84 0.40 12.38 -2.41
CA PHE A 84 -0.22 12.41 -1.09
C PHE A 84 0.62 11.68 -0.03
N GLU A 85 1.15 10.49 -0.30
CA GLU A 85 2.05 9.78 0.61
C GLU A 85 3.30 10.61 0.94
N ARG A 86 3.90 11.28 -0.07
CA ARG A 86 5.02 12.20 0.16
C ARG A 86 4.61 13.43 0.96
N TYR A 87 3.42 14.00 0.73
CA TYR A 87 2.94 15.14 1.50
C TYR A 87 2.62 14.76 2.95
N GLU A 88 2.04 13.58 3.20
CA GLU A 88 1.81 13.05 4.55
C GLU A 88 3.13 12.86 5.31
N GLU A 89 4.16 12.28 4.69
CA GLU A 89 5.50 12.17 5.31
C GLU A 89 6.09 13.53 5.67
N VAL A 90 5.97 14.52 4.78
CA VAL A 90 6.50 15.88 5.02
C VAL A 90 5.74 16.57 6.17
N ILE A 91 4.42 16.43 6.21
CA ILE A 91 3.59 17.00 7.28
C ILE A 91 3.98 16.39 8.63
N MET A 92 4.07 15.06 8.74
CA MET A 92 4.44 14.41 10.00
C MET A 92 5.85 14.83 10.47
N TYR A 93 6.79 14.98 9.55
CA TYR A 93 8.12 15.48 9.89
C TYR A 93 8.06 16.90 10.44
N GLN A 94 7.29 17.80 9.81
CA GLN A 94 7.12 19.18 10.29
C GLN A 94 6.44 19.24 11.66
N GLU A 95 5.41 18.43 11.89
CA GLU A 95 4.75 18.33 13.20
C GLU A 95 5.75 17.90 14.28
N SER A 96 6.60 16.90 13.99
CA SER A 96 7.63 16.46 14.95
C SER A 96 8.67 17.54 15.29
N LEU A 97 9.03 18.37 14.31
CA LEU A 97 9.96 19.49 14.53
C LEU A 97 9.31 20.59 15.38
N ILE A 98 8.02 20.88 15.12
CA ILE A 98 7.27 21.86 15.90
C ILE A 98 7.12 21.39 17.35
N GLU A 99 6.76 20.12 17.58
CA GLU A 99 6.68 19.54 18.92
C GLU A 99 8.03 19.61 19.65
N ALA A 100 9.13 19.30 18.96
CA ALA A 100 10.47 19.42 19.53
C ALA A 100 10.80 20.86 19.93
N LEU A 101 10.51 21.84 19.06
CA LEU A 101 10.73 23.26 19.35
C LEU A 101 9.90 23.76 20.53
N TYR A 102 8.63 23.36 20.64
CA TYR A 102 7.79 23.73 21.79
C TYR A 102 8.25 23.03 23.07
N SER A 103 8.77 21.80 23.00
CA SER A 103 9.35 21.13 24.17
C SER A 103 10.62 21.83 24.66
N GLU A 104 11.48 22.28 23.75
CA GLU A 104 12.69 23.04 24.10
C GLU A 104 12.34 24.40 24.69
N ALA A 105 11.37 25.11 24.09
CA ALA A 105 10.89 26.38 24.61
C ALA A 105 10.27 26.24 26.01
N ASP A 106 9.46 25.19 26.25
CA ASP A 106 8.82 24.95 27.56
C ASP A 106 9.85 24.66 28.66
N GLU A 107 10.89 23.87 28.36
CA GLU A 107 12.03 23.62 29.26
C GLU A 107 12.85 24.89 29.55
N GLU A 108 13.02 25.78 28.56
CA GLU A 108 13.72 27.05 28.73
C GLU A 108 12.92 28.04 29.58
N THR A 109 11.59 28.13 29.39
CA THR A 109 10.72 28.92 30.28
C THR A 109 10.66 28.37 31.71
N LYS A 110 10.77 27.05 31.91
CA LYS A 110 10.83 26.43 33.25
C LYS A 110 12.15 26.68 33.96
N LYS A 111 13.26 26.84 33.22
CA LYS A 111 14.59 27.17 33.81
C LYS A 111 14.74 28.66 34.16
N ASN A 112 13.99 29.53 33.49
CA ASN A 112 14.01 30.98 33.71
C ASN A 112 12.97 31.48 34.73
N CYS A 113 12.14 30.58 35.28
CA CYS A 113 11.28 30.83 36.45
C CYS A 113 11.89 30.21 37.71
#